data_AF-A0A7S3SUS5-F1
#
_entry.id   AF-A0A7S3SUS5-F1
#
_cell.length_a   1.000
_cell.length_b   1.000
_cell.length_c   1.000
_cell.angle_alpha   90.00
_cell.angle_beta   90.00
_cell.angle_gamma   90.00
#
_symmetry.space_group_name_H-M   'P 1'
#
loop_
_entity.id
_entity.type
_entity.pdbx_description
1 polymer ?
#
loop_
_entity_poly.entity_id
_entity_poly.type
_entity_poly.pdbx_seq_one_letter_code
_entity_poly.pdbx_strand_id
1 'polypeptide(L)'
;EAQFIQNFLTVIGLLFSILAGNAYSALYEQQEAIYFALFQEVSEAKSLLEQTTLVCQGRPFYQAALHYIRLYVKRDLRQLDVPPAELLSSKPMDDPLESIMYITSVGVPSVVYETVKNLRQARGYRLGAMQRKFPALGIYLLYLLAFVELLAFPLLGAGSAGSVGILTLQSILFAFLCGAHMLVLRIIQELWQSSGGVFNVDEVLQQMVFGLEEELEMRSRVSGLPFMSPLSQDDPP
;
A
#
# COMPACT_ATOMS: atom_id res chain seq x y z
N GLU A 1 39.83 9.16 -26.73
CA GLU A 1 39.46 8.81 -25.34
C GLU A 1 38.24 9.60 -24.84
N ALA A 2 38.25 10.95 -24.92
CA ALA A 2 37.09 11.76 -24.52
C ALA A 2 35.75 11.39 -25.21
N GLN A 3 35.78 11.07 -26.51
CA GLN A 3 34.58 10.63 -27.25
C GLN A 3 34.04 9.27 -26.78
N PHE A 4 34.91 8.35 -26.34
CA PHE A 4 34.49 7.07 -25.79
C PHE A 4 33.78 7.27 -24.44
N ILE A 5 34.34 8.10 -23.57
CA ILE A 5 33.73 8.48 -22.29
C ILE A 5 32.36 9.14 -22.54
N GLN A 6 32.26 10.10 -23.46
CA GLN A 6 31.00 10.76 -23.78
C GLN A 6 29.93 9.78 -24.30
N ASN A 7 30.29 8.87 -25.21
CA ASN A 7 29.38 7.85 -25.72
C ASN A 7 28.92 6.89 -24.62
N PHE A 8 29.84 6.45 -23.76
CA PHE A 8 29.53 5.57 -22.63
C PHE A 8 28.53 6.22 -21.65
N LEU A 9 28.72 7.50 -21.34
CA LEU A 9 27.83 8.26 -20.48
C LEU A 9 26.45 8.48 -21.08
N THR A 10 26.40 8.70 -22.39
CA THR A 10 25.12 8.81 -23.13
C THR A 10 24.34 7.50 -23.04
N VAL A 11 25.02 6.35 -23.18
CA VAL A 11 24.39 5.04 -23.02
C VAL A 11 23.89 4.83 -21.59
N ILE A 12 24.66 5.20 -20.57
CA ILE A 12 24.22 5.09 -19.16
C ILE A 12 23.00 5.97 -18.88
N GLY A 13 23.01 7.24 -19.29
CA GLY A 13 21.87 8.13 -19.08
C GLY A 13 20.61 7.65 -19.81
N LEU A 14 20.77 7.07 -21.00
CA LEU A 14 19.66 6.46 -21.73
C LEU A 14 19.12 5.22 -21.02
N LEU A 15 19.99 4.35 -20.51
CA LEU A 15 19.58 3.19 -19.72
C LEU A 15 18.90 3.60 -18.40
N PHE A 16 19.39 4.65 -17.74
CA PHE A 16 18.78 5.21 -16.54
C PHE A 16 17.37 5.71 -16.84
N SER A 17 17.22 6.53 -17.89
CA SER A 17 15.93 7.09 -18.29
C SER A 17 14.91 6.01 -18.65
N ILE A 18 15.30 4.98 -19.42
CA ILE A 18 14.43 3.86 -19.77
C ILE A 18 14.03 3.07 -18.53
N LEU A 19 14.99 2.73 -17.67
CA LEU A 19 14.71 1.94 -16.47
C LEU A 19 13.83 2.73 -15.48
N ALA A 20 14.09 4.03 -15.32
CA ALA A 20 13.29 4.91 -14.46
C ALA A 20 11.87 5.05 -14.98
N GLY A 21 11.69 5.23 -16.30
CA GLY A 21 10.36 5.28 -16.92
C GLY A 21 9.58 3.98 -16.74
N ASN A 22 10.22 2.83 -16.98
CA ASN A 22 9.58 1.52 -16.79
C ASN A 22 9.25 1.26 -15.31
N ALA A 23 10.16 1.61 -14.39
CA ALA A 23 9.93 1.47 -12.96
C ALA A 23 8.77 2.36 -12.50
N TYR A 24 8.74 3.62 -12.94
CA TYR A 24 7.64 4.54 -12.64
C TYR A 24 6.30 4.01 -13.13
N SER A 25 6.20 3.58 -14.40
CA SER A 25 4.97 3.03 -14.97
C SER A 25 4.47 1.81 -14.20
N ALA A 26 5.35 0.84 -13.94
CA ALA A 26 4.99 -0.40 -13.26
C ALA A 26 4.56 -0.16 -11.80
N LEU A 27 5.25 0.73 -11.08
CA LEU A 27 4.91 1.06 -9.70
C LEU A 27 3.60 1.88 -9.63
N TYR A 28 3.37 2.77 -10.59
CA TYR A 28 2.13 3.53 -10.67
C TYR A 28 0.91 2.63 -10.94
N GLU A 29 0.99 1.74 -11.93
CA GLU A 29 -0.06 0.75 -12.21
C GLU A 29 -0.32 -0.15 -10.99
N GLN A 30 0.73 -0.49 -10.24
CA GLN A 30 0.58 -1.26 -9.00
C GLN A 30 -0.19 -0.46 -7.93
N GLN A 31 0.13 0.82 -7.73
CA GLN A 31 -0.58 1.69 -6.79
C GLN A 31 -2.05 1.87 -7.17
N GLU A 32 -2.35 2.04 -8.46
CA GLU A 32 -3.71 2.10 -8.98
C GLU A 32 -4.49 0.78 -8.70
N ALA A 33 -3.86 -0.37 -8.92
CA ALA A 33 -4.47 -1.66 -8.61
C ALA A 33 -4.74 -1.84 -7.10
N ILE A 34 -3.85 -1.36 -6.23
CA ILE A 34 -4.05 -1.36 -4.78
C ILE A 34 -5.23 -0.47 -4.41
N TYR A 35 -5.33 0.72 -5.01
CA TYR A 35 -6.44 1.65 -4.79
C TYR A 35 -7.80 1.01 -5.11
N PHE A 36 -7.95 0.43 -6.30
CA PHE A 36 -9.21 -0.21 -6.70
C PHE A 36 -9.56 -1.42 -5.82
N ALA A 37 -8.56 -2.23 -5.46
CA ALA A 37 -8.78 -3.38 -4.58
C ALA A 37 -9.23 -2.94 -3.17
N LEU A 38 -8.63 -1.90 -2.60
CA LEU A 38 -9.02 -1.32 -1.31
C LEU A 38 -10.44 -0.77 -1.34
N PHE A 39 -10.78 -0.02 -2.40
CA PHE A 39 -12.13 0.52 -2.57
C PHE A 39 -13.18 -0.60 -2.64
N GLN A 40 -12.88 -1.67 -3.38
CA GLN A 40 -13.76 -2.83 -3.48
C GLN A 40 -13.90 -3.56 -2.13
N GLU A 41 -12.83 -3.76 -1.38
CA GLU A 41 -12.87 -4.42 -0.06
C GLU A 41 -13.66 -3.59 0.96
N VAL A 42 -13.47 -2.27 1.00
CA VAL A 42 -14.28 -1.37 1.85
C VAL A 42 -15.76 -1.44 1.47
N SER A 43 -16.07 -1.42 0.17
CA SER A 43 -17.44 -1.45 -0.33
C SER A 43 -18.15 -2.75 0.07
N GLU A 44 -17.46 -3.89 -0.05
CA GLU A 44 -17.96 -5.18 0.40
C GLU A 44 -18.09 -5.26 1.93
N ALA A 45 -17.18 -4.64 2.68
CA ALA A 45 -17.26 -4.57 4.13
C ALA A 45 -18.48 -3.75 4.60
N LYS A 46 -18.82 -2.67 3.88
CA LYS A 46 -20.04 -1.91 4.11
C LYS A 46 -21.29 -2.71 3.77
N SER A 47 -21.29 -3.40 2.63
CA SER A 47 -22.38 -4.33 2.24
C SER A 47 -22.59 -5.40 3.32
N LEU A 48 -21.50 -5.99 3.84
CA LEU A 48 -21.57 -6.96 4.94
C LEU A 48 -22.23 -6.35 6.18
N LEU A 49 -21.86 -5.11 6.55
CA LEU A 49 -22.48 -4.40 7.68
C LEU A 49 -23.99 -4.19 7.47
N GLU A 50 -24.40 -3.70 6.30
CA GLU A 50 -25.80 -3.55 5.89
C GLU A 50 -26.57 -4.87 5.96
N GLN A 51 -26.09 -5.92 5.31
CA GLN A 51 -26.75 -7.22 5.30
C GLN A 51 -26.80 -7.87 6.68
N THR A 52 -25.75 -7.72 7.48
CA THR A 52 -25.71 -8.22 8.87
C THR A 52 -26.78 -7.52 9.71
N THR A 53 -26.92 -6.19 9.58
CA THR A 53 -27.99 -5.47 10.28
C THR A 53 -29.37 -5.91 9.79
N LEU A 54 -29.61 -5.99 8.48
CA LEU A 54 -30.92 -6.38 7.96
C LEU A 54 -31.36 -7.78 8.40
N VAL A 55 -30.44 -8.76 8.40
CA VAL A 55 -30.76 -10.16 8.69
C VAL A 55 -30.75 -10.46 10.19
N CYS A 56 -29.86 -9.80 10.95
CA CYS A 56 -29.61 -10.13 12.35
C CYS A 56 -30.25 -9.14 13.33
N GLN A 57 -30.79 -7.99 12.91
CA GLN A 57 -31.42 -7.03 13.83
C GLN A 57 -32.52 -7.70 14.65
N GLY A 58 -32.39 -7.65 15.97
CA GLY A 58 -33.30 -8.30 16.92
C GLY A 58 -32.91 -9.75 17.30
N ARG A 59 -31.85 -10.32 16.72
CA ARG A 59 -31.32 -11.65 17.08
C ARG A 59 -30.19 -11.53 18.12
N PRO A 60 -30.01 -12.53 19.01
CA PRO A 60 -29.03 -12.47 20.09
C PRO A 60 -27.57 -12.42 19.60
N PHE A 61 -27.29 -12.95 18.41
CA PHE A 61 -25.95 -13.00 17.83
C PHE A 61 -25.56 -11.77 17.01
N TYR A 62 -26.46 -10.78 16.85
CA TYR A 62 -26.16 -9.54 16.12
C TYR A 62 -24.97 -8.80 16.73
N GLN A 63 -24.89 -8.77 18.06
CA GLN A 63 -23.81 -8.11 18.78
C GLN A 63 -22.45 -8.76 18.54
N ALA A 64 -22.40 -10.09 18.53
CA ALA A 64 -21.20 -10.82 18.18
C ALA A 64 -20.78 -10.54 16.73
N ALA A 65 -21.72 -10.47 15.80
CA ALA A 65 -21.43 -10.16 14.40
C ALA A 65 -20.83 -8.76 14.22
N LEU A 66 -21.41 -7.74 14.87
CA LEU A 66 -20.84 -6.37 14.85
C LEU A 66 -19.43 -6.33 15.44
N HIS A 67 -19.16 -7.09 16.51
CA HIS A 67 -17.84 -7.18 17.11
C HIS A 67 -16.81 -7.76 16.14
N TYR A 68 -17.13 -8.85 15.45
CA TYR A 68 -16.21 -9.45 14.47
C TYR A 68 -15.98 -8.57 13.24
N ILE A 69 -17.01 -7.85 12.75
CA ILE A 69 -16.82 -6.86 11.67
C ILE A 69 -15.85 -5.76 12.14
N ARG A 70 -16.01 -5.27 13.38
CA ARG A 70 -15.08 -4.29 13.96
C ARG A 70 -13.66 -4.85 14.08
N LEU A 71 -13.53 -6.12 14.44
CA LEU A 71 -12.24 -6.79 14.55
C LEU A 71 -11.55 -6.87 13.18
N TYR A 72 -12.30 -7.23 12.13
CA TYR A 72 -11.80 -7.24 10.75
C TYR A 72 -11.33 -5.86 10.29
N VAL A 73 -12.13 -4.81 10.50
CA VAL A 73 -11.75 -3.44 10.13
C VAL A 73 -10.45 -3.00 10.84
N LYS A 74 -10.33 -3.29 12.13
CA LYS A 74 -9.15 -2.87 12.92
C LYS A 74 -7.90 -3.70 12.67
N ARG A 75 -8.04 -5.02 12.57
CA ARG A 75 -6.91 -5.97 12.52
C ARG A 75 -6.50 -6.37 11.11
N ASP A 76 -7.28 -6.09 10.09
CA ASP A 76 -6.99 -6.54 8.72
C ASP A 76 -7.03 -5.38 7.73
N LEU A 77 -8.16 -4.66 7.68
CA LEU A 77 -8.35 -3.60 6.69
C LEU A 77 -7.40 -2.42 6.89
N ARG A 78 -7.10 -2.05 8.15
CA ARG A 78 -6.15 -0.98 8.49
C ARG A 78 -4.68 -1.37 8.43
N GLN A 79 -4.36 -2.67 8.38
CA GLN A 79 -2.98 -3.15 8.44
C GLN A 79 -2.37 -3.23 7.04
N LEU A 80 -2.05 -2.07 6.45
CA LEU A 80 -1.31 -1.99 5.17
C LEU A 80 0.20 -2.17 5.34
N ASP A 81 0.71 -1.99 6.56
CA ASP A 81 2.13 -2.05 6.88
C ASP A 81 2.67 -3.49 7.00
N VAL A 82 1.78 -4.47 7.16
CA VAL A 82 2.14 -5.89 7.34
C VAL A 82 2.25 -6.55 5.97
N PRO A 83 3.31 -7.33 5.69
CA PRO A 83 3.46 -7.99 4.41
C PRO A 83 2.29 -8.97 4.15
N PRO A 84 1.73 -9.00 2.93
CA PRO A 84 0.57 -9.83 2.60
C PRO A 84 0.74 -11.33 2.90
N ALA A 85 1.98 -11.83 2.82
CA ALA A 85 2.29 -13.23 3.10
C ALA A 85 2.02 -13.61 4.57
N GLU A 86 2.27 -12.68 5.51
CA GLU A 86 2.00 -12.92 6.94
C GLU A 86 0.48 -12.92 7.19
N LEU A 87 -0.26 -11.98 6.59
CA LEU A 87 -1.71 -11.92 6.70
C LEU A 87 -2.39 -13.19 6.13
N LEU A 88 -1.89 -13.73 5.02
CA LEU A 88 -2.37 -14.98 4.42
C LEU A 88 -2.00 -16.23 5.24
N SER A 89 -0.95 -16.17 6.05
CA SER A 89 -0.48 -17.31 6.86
C SER A 89 -1.26 -17.52 8.16
N SER A 90 -2.16 -16.58 8.50
CA SER A 90 -3.01 -16.68 9.68
C SER A 90 -3.92 -17.91 9.64
N LYS A 91 -4.15 -18.53 10.80
CA LYS A 91 -4.99 -19.74 10.87
C LYS A 91 -6.44 -19.35 10.54
N PRO A 92 -7.21 -20.22 9.86
CA PRO A 92 -8.63 -19.95 9.58
C PRO A 92 -9.47 -19.67 10.84
N MET A 93 -9.08 -20.22 11.99
CA MET A 93 -9.76 -19.99 13.27
C MET A 93 -9.59 -18.57 13.81
N ASP A 94 -8.53 -17.88 13.39
CA ASP A 94 -8.23 -16.51 13.80
C ASP A 94 -8.87 -15.47 12.86
N ASP A 95 -9.52 -15.91 11.77
CA ASP A 95 -10.18 -15.04 10.80
C ASP A 95 -11.55 -14.56 11.33
N PRO A 96 -11.73 -13.24 11.56
CA PRO A 96 -13.01 -12.68 11.98
C PRO A 96 -14.14 -12.97 10.98
N LEU A 97 -13.83 -13.11 9.69
CA LEU A 97 -14.83 -13.43 8.66
C LEU A 97 -15.36 -14.87 8.81
N GLU A 98 -14.52 -15.81 9.26
CA GLU A 98 -14.94 -17.19 9.56
C GLU A 98 -15.89 -17.22 10.76
N SER A 99 -15.60 -16.39 11.76
CA SER A 99 -16.45 -16.24 12.95
C SER A 99 -17.82 -15.67 12.60
N ILE A 100 -17.90 -14.67 11.71
CA ILE A 100 -19.17 -14.11 11.21
C ILE A 100 -19.95 -15.17 10.44
N MET A 101 -19.27 -15.93 9.59
CA MET A 101 -19.90 -17.02 8.85
C MET A 101 -20.48 -18.04 9.83
N TYR A 102 -19.70 -18.56 10.77
CA TYR A 102 -20.13 -19.56 11.74
C TYR A 102 -21.39 -19.15 12.53
N ILE A 103 -21.45 -17.90 13.03
CA ILE A 103 -22.60 -17.43 13.81
C ILE A 103 -23.84 -17.16 12.95
N THR A 104 -23.67 -16.89 11.65
CA THR A 104 -24.78 -16.55 10.74
C THR A 104 -25.21 -17.70 9.82
N SER A 105 -24.40 -18.75 9.68
CA SER A 105 -24.57 -19.82 8.68
C SER A 105 -25.15 -21.13 9.21
N VAL A 106 -25.87 -21.12 10.33
CA VAL A 106 -26.57 -22.33 10.81
C VAL A 106 -27.82 -22.59 9.95
N GLY A 107 -27.66 -23.41 8.90
CA GLY A 107 -28.75 -24.19 8.28
C GLY A 107 -29.22 -23.83 6.86
N VAL A 108 -28.94 -22.65 6.31
CA VAL A 108 -29.36 -22.24 4.94
C VAL A 108 -28.37 -21.21 4.37
N PRO A 109 -28.00 -21.26 3.07
CA PRO A 109 -27.25 -20.17 2.43
C PRO A 109 -27.99 -18.84 2.62
N SER A 110 -27.33 -17.88 3.26
CA SER A 110 -27.87 -16.55 3.55
C SER A 110 -27.16 -15.50 2.71
N VAL A 111 -27.80 -14.35 2.50
CA VAL A 111 -27.17 -13.20 1.82
C VAL A 111 -25.89 -12.76 2.52
N VAL A 112 -25.79 -12.99 3.84
CA VAL A 112 -24.57 -12.74 4.63
C VAL A 112 -23.42 -13.68 4.24
N TYR A 113 -23.71 -14.94 3.90
CA TYR A 113 -22.68 -15.85 3.41
C TYR A 113 -22.08 -15.38 2.09
N GLU A 114 -22.92 -14.91 1.16
CA GLU A 114 -22.47 -14.38 -0.13
C GLU A 114 -21.61 -13.13 0.03
N THR A 115 -21.99 -12.20 0.91
CA THR A 115 -21.19 -11.00 1.17
C THR A 115 -19.87 -11.31 1.87
N VAL A 116 -19.85 -12.23 2.84
CA VAL A 116 -18.58 -12.70 3.45
C VAL A 116 -17.66 -13.33 2.41
N LYS A 117 -18.21 -14.15 1.50
CA LYS A 117 -17.44 -14.74 0.40
C LYS A 117 -16.88 -13.67 -0.54
N ASN A 118 -17.68 -12.68 -0.93
CA ASN A 118 -17.24 -11.59 -1.79
C ASN A 118 -16.17 -10.74 -1.11
N LEU A 119 -16.32 -10.47 0.19
CA LEU A 119 -15.34 -9.74 0.99
C LEU A 119 -14.01 -10.49 1.07
N ARG A 120 -14.04 -11.83 1.24
CA ARG A 120 -12.82 -12.66 1.18
C ARG A 120 -12.14 -12.59 -0.17
N GLN A 121 -12.92 -12.58 -1.25
CA GLN A 121 -12.38 -12.44 -2.59
C GLN A 121 -11.75 -11.05 -2.79
N ALA A 122 -12.41 -9.98 -2.33
CA ALA A 122 -11.89 -8.62 -2.36
C ALA A 122 -10.59 -8.48 -1.55
N ARG A 123 -10.55 -9.05 -0.34
CA ARG A 123 -9.32 -9.16 0.47
C ARG A 123 -8.21 -9.88 -0.28
N GLY A 124 -8.52 -11.00 -0.94
CA GLY A 124 -7.55 -11.74 -1.77
C GLY A 124 -6.98 -10.88 -2.91
N TYR A 125 -7.82 -10.07 -3.56
CA TYR A 125 -7.37 -9.12 -4.58
C TYR A 125 -6.48 -8.02 -4.00
N ARG A 126 -6.82 -7.43 -2.85
CA ARG A 126 -5.97 -6.45 -2.16
C ARG A 126 -4.60 -7.04 -1.86
N LEU A 127 -4.58 -8.20 -1.19
CA LEU A 127 -3.34 -8.86 -0.79
C LEU A 127 -2.49 -9.23 -2.02
N GLY A 128 -3.12 -9.65 -3.12
CA GLY A 128 -2.45 -9.90 -4.39
C GLY A 128 -1.90 -8.63 -5.07
N ALA A 129 -2.61 -7.50 -4.99
CA ALA A 129 -2.15 -6.22 -5.51
C ALA A 129 -0.97 -5.65 -4.71
N MET A 130 -0.96 -5.88 -3.39
CA MET A 130 0.11 -5.48 -2.47
C MET A 130 1.38 -6.32 -2.58
N GLN A 131 1.35 -7.48 -3.24
CA GLN A 131 2.56 -8.25 -3.47
C GLN A 131 3.53 -7.45 -4.34
N ARG A 132 4.78 -7.31 -3.88
CA ARG A 132 5.82 -6.56 -4.61
C ARG A 132 6.12 -7.26 -5.93
N LYS A 133 5.63 -6.67 -7.03
CA LYS A 133 5.89 -7.16 -8.40
C LYS A 133 7.20 -6.63 -8.96
N PHE A 134 7.62 -5.44 -8.54
CA PHE A 134 8.88 -4.86 -9.01
C PHE A 134 10.09 -5.45 -8.24
N PRO A 135 11.09 -6.01 -8.95
CA PRO A 135 12.24 -6.63 -8.31
C PRO A 135 13.12 -5.58 -7.63
N ALA A 136 13.57 -5.87 -6.39
CA ALA A 136 14.49 -4.99 -5.65
C ALA A 136 15.80 -4.73 -6.42
N LEU A 137 16.21 -5.67 -7.29
CA LEU A 137 17.36 -5.50 -8.18
C LEU A 137 17.20 -4.32 -9.13
N GLY A 138 15.99 -4.05 -9.63
CA GLY A 138 15.73 -2.93 -10.52
C GLY A 138 15.96 -1.58 -9.82
N ILE A 139 15.61 -1.49 -8.55
CA ILE A 139 15.83 -0.29 -7.74
C ILE A 139 17.32 -0.10 -7.48
N TYR A 140 18.01 -1.16 -7.06
CA TYR A 140 19.47 -1.10 -6.85
C TYR A 140 20.20 -0.68 -8.12
N LEU A 141 19.79 -1.23 -9.27
CA LEU A 141 20.32 -0.86 -10.58
C LEU A 141 20.07 0.62 -10.88
N LEU A 142 18.89 1.17 -10.56
CA LEU A 142 18.59 2.60 -10.74
C LEU A 142 19.55 3.50 -9.95
N TYR A 143 19.78 3.18 -8.67
CA TYR A 143 20.72 3.91 -7.82
C TYR A 143 22.15 3.80 -8.34
N LEU A 144 22.56 2.62 -8.82
CA LEU A 144 23.88 2.40 -9.40
C LEU A 144 24.07 3.26 -10.65
N LEU A 145 23.11 3.27 -11.58
CA LEU A 145 23.19 4.05 -12.81
C LEU A 145 23.24 5.55 -12.50
N ALA A 146 22.36 6.05 -11.62
CA ALA A 146 22.37 7.44 -11.19
C ALA A 146 23.72 7.83 -10.55
N PHE A 147 24.29 6.96 -9.72
CA PHE A 147 25.59 7.20 -9.12
C PHE A 147 26.72 7.30 -10.15
N VAL A 148 26.76 6.37 -11.12
CA VAL A 148 27.76 6.39 -12.19
C VAL A 148 27.59 7.63 -13.08
N GLU A 149 26.36 8.03 -13.38
CA GLU A 149 26.06 9.24 -14.15
C GLU A 149 26.51 10.51 -13.41
N LEU A 150 26.32 10.58 -12.09
CA LEU A 150 26.79 11.72 -11.30
C LEU A 150 28.31 11.79 -11.22
N LEU A 151 29.02 10.65 -11.12
CA LEU A 151 30.48 10.62 -11.13
C LEU A 151 31.10 11.04 -12.47
N ALA A 152 30.32 10.98 -13.54
CA ALA A 152 30.74 11.40 -14.86
C ALA A 152 31.06 12.90 -14.95
N PHE A 153 30.28 13.71 -14.25
CA PHE A 153 30.34 15.17 -14.37
C PHE A 153 31.65 15.76 -13.82
N PRO A 154 32.13 15.35 -12.62
CA PRO A 154 33.45 15.72 -12.15
C PRO A 154 34.58 15.20 -13.04
N LEU A 155 34.43 13.99 -13.60
CA LEU A 155 35.44 13.38 -14.48
C LEU A 155 35.63 14.18 -15.78
N LEU A 156 34.53 14.64 -16.39
CA LEU A 156 34.56 15.52 -17.56
C LEU A 156 35.07 16.94 -17.20
N GLY A 157 34.75 17.44 -16.01
CA GLY A 157 35.19 18.76 -15.52
C GLY A 157 36.68 18.87 -15.21
N ALA A 158 37.30 17.79 -14.75
CA ALA A 158 38.75 17.75 -14.54
C ALA A 158 39.53 18.00 -15.84
N GLY A 159 38.95 17.63 -17.00
CA GLY A 159 39.52 17.91 -18.32
C GLY A 159 39.41 19.38 -18.77
N SER A 160 38.52 20.17 -18.17
CA SER A 160 38.26 21.58 -18.54
C SER A 160 38.82 22.61 -17.54
N ALA A 161 39.76 22.21 -16.68
CA ALA A 161 40.29 22.99 -15.56
C ALA A 161 41.01 24.31 -15.92
N GLY A 162 41.03 24.73 -17.19
CA GLY A 162 41.75 25.91 -17.66
C GLY A 162 41.02 27.26 -17.49
N SER A 163 39.72 27.28 -17.15
CA SER A 163 38.95 28.53 -17.07
C SER A 163 37.95 28.56 -15.91
N VAL A 164 38.08 29.56 -15.03
CA VAL A 164 37.23 29.75 -13.84
C VAL A 164 35.75 29.96 -14.21
N GLY A 165 35.46 30.62 -15.33
CA GLY A 165 34.07 30.84 -15.78
C GLY A 165 33.34 29.55 -16.17
N ILE A 166 34.08 28.58 -16.74
CA ILE A 166 33.54 27.28 -17.14
C ILE A 166 33.22 26.44 -15.90
N LEU A 167 34.08 26.48 -14.87
CA LEU A 167 33.88 25.76 -13.61
C LEU A 167 32.63 26.23 -12.86
N THR A 168 32.35 27.54 -12.83
CA THR A 168 31.14 28.08 -12.18
C THR A 168 29.86 27.61 -12.88
N LEU A 169 29.83 27.69 -14.22
CA LEU A 169 28.70 27.20 -15.00
C LEU A 169 28.50 25.69 -14.81
N GLN A 170 29.60 24.93 -14.82
CA GLN A 170 29.58 23.50 -14.62
C GLN A 170 29.05 23.10 -13.23
N SER A 171 29.43 23.82 -12.18
CA SER A 171 28.91 23.59 -10.82
C SER A 171 27.40 23.75 -10.74
N ILE A 172 26.84 24.78 -11.40
CA ILE A 172 25.39 25.02 -11.44
C ILE A 172 24.68 23.88 -12.18
N LEU A 173 25.19 23.46 -13.34
CA LEU A 173 24.63 22.35 -14.11
C LEU A 173 24.68 21.03 -13.34
N PHE A 174 25.77 20.77 -12.62
CA PHE A 174 25.90 19.61 -11.76
C PHE A 174 24.88 19.61 -10.62
N ALA A 175 24.69 20.76 -9.96
CA ALA A 175 23.70 20.89 -8.89
C ALA A 175 22.27 20.60 -9.39
N PHE A 176 21.93 21.09 -10.58
CA PHE A 176 20.63 20.79 -11.21
C PHE A 176 20.49 19.30 -11.55
N LEU A 177 21.52 18.69 -12.11
CA LEU A 177 21.53 17.26 -12.44
C LEU A 177 21.35 16.37 -11.20
N CYS A 178 22.08 16.68 -10.12
CA CYS A 178 21.94 16.02 -8.82
C CYS A 178 20.51 16.16 -8.28
N GLY A 179 19.95 17.37 -8.32
CA GLY A 179 18.58 17.63 -7.89
C GLY A 179 17.55 16.82 -8.66
N ALA A 180 17.69 16.78 -10.00
CA ALA A 180 16.80 16.01 -10.87
C ALA A 180 16.87 14.51 -10.58
N HIS A 181 18.08 13.94 -10.44
CA HIS A 181 18.25 12.51 -10.12
C HIS A 181 17.69 12.15 -8.75
N MET A 182 17.95 12.98 -7.73
CA MET A 182 17.41 12.79 -6.39
C MET A 182 15.89 12.82 -6.39
N LEU A 183 15.28 13.74 -7.14
CA LEU A 183 13.82 13.82 -7.26
C LEU A 183 13.25 12.56 -7.90
N VAL A 184 13.81 12.10 -9.03
CA VAL A 184 13.35 10.88 -9.71
C VAL A 184 13.47 9.65 -8.80
N LEU A 185 14.64 9.48 -8.18
CA LEU A 185 14.86 8.38 -7.24
C LEU A 185 13.91 8.44 -6.04
N ARG A 186 13.65 9.64 -5.52
CA ARG A 186 12.74 9.82 -4.39
C ARG A 186 11.29 9.46 -4.75
N ILE A 187 10.81 9.91 -5.91
CA ILE A 187 9.47 9.55 -6.40
C ILE A 187 9.36 8.04 -6.57
N ILE A 188 10.34 7.39 -7.20
CA ILE A 188 10.34 5.93 -7.39
C ILE A 188 10.37 5.21 -6.04
N GLN A 189 11.16 5.69 -5.08
CA GLN A 189 11.22 5.13 -3.74
C GLN A 189 9.89 5.27 -2.98
N GLU A 190 9.23 6.42 -3.10
CA GLU A 190 7.92 6.65 -2.49
C GLU A 190 6.85 5.76 -3.12
N LEU A 191 6.82 5.62 -4.45
CA LEU A 191 5.90 4.71 -5.14
C LEU A 191 6.17 3.23 -4.83
N TRP A 192 7.42 2.87 -4.51
CA TRP A 192 7.78 1.51 -4.12
C TRP A 192 7.34 1.13 -2.71
N GLN A 193 7.16 2.12 -1.83
CA GLN A 193 6.57 1.89 -0.51
C GLN A 193 5.05 1.80 -0.64
N SER A 194 4.48 0.64 -0.31
CA SER A 194 3.03 0.40 -0.38
C SER A 194 2.21 1.16 0.67
N SER A 195 2.86 1.67 1.73
CA SER A 195 2.25 2.45 2.81
C SER A 195 3.24 3.51 3.35
N GLY A 196 2.71 4.59 3.92
CA GLY A 196 3.45 5.64 4.64
C GLY A 196 3.99 6.81 3.81
N GLY A 197 3.48 7.03 2.59
CA GLY A 197 3.99 8.01 1.62
C GLY A 197 2.93 9.00 1.12
N VAL A 198 3.37 10.14 0.57
CA VAL A 198 2.48 11.22 0.09
C VAL A 198 1.59 10.78 -1.08
N PHE A 199 2.05 9.80 -1.86
CA PHE A 199 1.33 9.22 -3.01
C PHE A 199 0.55 7.95 -2.65
N ASN A 200 0.50 7.56 -1.38
CA ASN A 200 -0.08 6.29 -0.97
C ASN A 200 -1.57 6.41 -0.68
N VAL A 201 -2.25 5.25 -0.75
CA VAL A 201 -3.70 5.11 -0.60
C VAL A 201 -4.17 5.33 0.84
N ASP A 202 -3.25 5.52 1.79
CA ASP A 202 -3.50 5.57 3.23
C ASP A 202 -4.52 6.64 3.63
N GLU A 203 -4.42 7.86 3.08
CA GLU A 203 -5.34 8.95 3.41
C GLU A 203 -6.78 8.61 3.00
N VAL A 204 -6.95 8.08 1.78
CA VAL A 204 -8.26 7.68 1.27
C VAL A 204 -8.79 6.49 2.05
N LEU A 205 -7.94 5.50 2.36
CA LEU A 205 -8.33 4.37 3.19
C LEU A 205 -8.75 4.82 4.58
N GLN A 206 -8.02 5.74 5.20
CA GLN A 206 -8.36 6.24 6.53
C GLN A 206 -9.71 6.94 6.52
N GLN A 207 -10.01 7.74 5.49
CA GLN A 207 -11.31 8.36 5.34
C GLN A 207 -12.44 7.32 5.13
N MET A 208 -12.20 6.32 4.28
CA MET A 208 -13.14 5.23 4.01
C MET A 208 -13.43 4.38 5.26
N VAL A 209 -12.37 4.01 5.99
CA VAL A 209 -12.45 3.23 7.24
C VAL A 209 -13.12 4.04 8.34
N PHE A 210 -12.84 5.35 8.44
CA PHE A 210 -13.48 6.22 9.42
C PHE A 210 -15.00 6.23 9.24
N GLY A 211 -15.49 6.36 7.99
CA GLY A 211 -16.92 6.27 7.70
C GLY A 211 -17.54 4.92 8.09
N LEU A 212 -16.81 3.81 7.88
CA LEU A 212 -17.25 2.48 8.27
C LEU A 212 -17.25 2.30 9.80
N GLU A 213 -16.26 2.84 10.50
CA GLU A 213 -16.17 2.82 11.96
C GLU A 213 -17.30 3.64 12.62
N GLU A 214 -17.62 4.81 12.06
CA GLU A 214 -18.73 5.65 12.52
C GLU A 214 -20.07 4.92 12.36
N GLU A 215 -20.27 4.25 11.22
CA GLU A 215 -21.48 3.46 10.96
C GLU A 215 -21.60 2.24 11.88
N LEU A 216 -20.48 1.54 12.13
CA LEU A 216 -20.41 0.47 13.12
C LEU A 216 -20.73 0.98 14.53
N GLU A 217 -20.22 2.14 14.91
CA GLU A 217 -20.44 2.72 16.22
C GLU A 217 -21.91 3.10 16.42
N MET A 218 -22.52 3.79 15.45
CA MET A 218 -23.94 4.13 15.46
C MET A 218 -24.80 2.88 15.67
N ARG A 219 -24.54 1.82 14.90
CA ARG A 219 -25.30 0.56 14.98
C ARG A 219 -25.06 -0.20 16.30
N SER A 220 -23.85 -0.13 16.85
CA SER A 220 -23.53 -0.73 18.15
C SER A 220 -24.27 -0.04 19.31
N ARG A 221 -24.38 1.29 19.27
CA ARG A 221 -25.10 2.09 20.28
C ARG A 221 -26.60 1.80 20.27
N VAL A 222 -27.21 1.74 19.08
CA VAL A 222 -28.63 1.36 18.91
C VAL A 222 -28.91 -0.04 19.44
N SER A 223 -27.93 -0.94 19.38
CA SER A 223 -28.07 -2.31 19.84
C SER A 223 -27.79 -2.49 21.35
N GLY A 224 -27.25 -1.46 22.02
CA GLY A 224 -26.99 -1.47 23.47
C GLY A 224 -25.61 -1.99 23.89
N LEU A 225 -24.57 -1.93 23.03
CA LEU A 225 -23.20 -2.26 23.44
C LEU A 225 -22.60 -1.16 24.34
N PRO A 226 -22.16 -1.44 25.57
CA PRO A 226 -21.19 -0.58 26.25
C PRO A 226 -19.83 -0.65 25.51
N PHE A 227 -19.17 0.50 25.40
CA PHE A 227 -17.83 0.62 24.82
C PHE A 227 -16.81 -0.19 25.65
N MET A 228 -16.40 -1.36 25.17
CA MET A 228 -15.21 -2.02 25.69
C MET A 228 -13.97 -1.39 25.05
N SER A 229 -13.27 -0.57 25.84
CA SER A 229 -11.92 -0.08 25.54
C SER A 229 -10.97 -1.26 25.27
N PRO A 230 -10.02 -1.14 24.33
CA PRO A 230 -9.07 -2.19 24.02
C PRO A 230 -7.89 -2.17 25.01
N LEU A 231 -8.13 -2.44 26.30
CA LEU A 231 -7.08 -2.61 27.31
C LEU A 231 -7.61 -3.46 28.48
N SER A 232 -7.74 -4.76 28.26
CA SER A 232 -7.74 -5.77 29.33
C SER A 232 -7.43 -7.14 28.73
N GLN A 233 -6.23 -7.26 28.18
CA GLN A 233 -5.66 -8.55 27.80
C GLN A 233 -4.32 -8.68 28.50
N ASP A 234 -4.37 -8.73 29.83
CA ASP A 234 -3.31 -9.27 30.68
C ASP A 234 -3.97 -9.71 32.00
N ASP A 235 -4.18 -11.03 32.10
CA ASP A 235 -3.96 -11.83 33.31
C ASP A 235 -4.47 -13.26 33.05
N PRO A 236 -3.58 -14.27 32.92
CA PRO A 236 -3.93 -15.66 33.18
C PRO A 236 -3.60 -16.05 34.63
N PRO A 237 -4.24 -17.11 35.16
CA PRO A 237 -3.90 -17.69 36.46
C PRO A 237 -2.54 -18.39 36.49
#